data_AF-H9FGG3-F1
#
_entry.id   AF-H9FGG3-F1
#
_cell.length_a   1.000
_cell.length_b   1.000
_cell.length_c   1.000
_cell.angle_alpha   90.00
_cell.angle_beta   90.00
_cell.angle_gamma   90.00
#
_symmetry.space_group_name_H-M   'P 1'
#
loop_
_entity.id
_entity.type
_entity.pdbx_description
1 polymer ?
#
loop_
_entity_poly.entity_id
_entity_poly.type
_entity_poly.pdbx_seq_one_letter_code
_entity_poly.pdbx_strand_id
1 'polypeptide(L)' 'ASQVQAIKCFLSKCWSLNISTKEYAYLKGTVLFNPDVPGLQCVKYIQGLQWGTQQILSEHARMTHQGP' A
#
# COMPACT_ATOMS: atom_id res chain seq x y z
N ALA A 1 -3.81 12.84 23.10
CA ALA A 1 -2.57 12.06 23.33
C ALA A 1 -2.57 10.70 22.62
N SER A 2 -3.65 9.91 22.69
CA SER A 2 -3.74 8.55 22.13
C SER A 2 -3.53 8.44 20.61
N GLN A 3 -4.14 9.32 19.80
CA GLN A 3 -4.01 9.28 18.34
C GLN A 3 -2.59 9.57 17.86
N VAL A 4 -1.91 10.55 18.48
CA VAL A 4 -0.52 10.89 18.19
C VAL A 4 0.39 9.69 18.50
N GLN A 5 0.14 8.97 19.60
CA GLN A 5 0.89 7.77 19.93
C GLN A 5 0.62 6.64 18.93
N ALA A 6 -0.62 6.46 18.48
CA ALA A 6 -0.96 5.48 17.44
C ALA A 6 -0.24 5.78 16.11
N ILE A 7 -0.21 7.05 15.70
CA ILE A 7 0.54 7.50 14.51
C ILE A 7 2.04 7.22 14.68
N LYS A 8 2.62 7.55 15.83
CA LYS A 8 4.04 7.27 16.12
C LYS A 8 4.35 5.78 16.06
N CYS A 9 3.52 4.92 16.67
CA CYS A 9 3.67 3.47 16.61
C CYS A 9 3.54 2.94 15.18
N PHE A 10 2.60 3.47 14.39
CA PHE A 10 2.44 3.12 12.99
C PHE A 10 3.68 3.49 12.16
N LEU A 11 4.17 4.73 12.29
CA LEU A 11 5.37 5.19 11.60
C LEU A 11 6.60 4.34 11.97
N SER A 12 6.74 3.99 13.26
CA SER A 12 7.82 3.10 13.72
C SER A 12 7.77 1.74 13.02
N LYS A 13 6.59 1.16 12.83
CA LYS A 13 6.42 -0.09 12.07
C LYS A 13 6.78 0.10 10.60
N CYS A 14 6.32 1.17 9.96
CA CYS A 14 6.64 1.47 8.57
C CYS A 14 8.15 1.61 8.34
N TRP A 15 8.88 2.26 9.26
CA TRP A 15 10.33 2.38 9.17
C TRP A 15 11.03 1.02 9.35
N SER A 16 10.54 0.14 10.24
CA SER A 16 11.12 -1.20 10.41
C SER A 16 10.95 -2.12 9.19
N LEU A 17 9.99 -1.83 8.29
CA LEU A 17 9.74 -2.61 7.09
C LEU A 17 10.74 -2.34 5.96
N ASN A 18 11.62 -1.34 6.11
CA ASN A 18 12.62 -0.96 5.10
C ASN A 18 12.05 -0.86 3.67
N ILE A 19 10.88 -0.24 3.55
CA ILE A 19 10.13 -0.12 2.29
C ILE A 19 10.94 0.72 1.30
N SER A 20 11.28 0.15 0.14
CA SER A 20 11.98 0.86 -0.92
C SER A 20 11.10 1.95 -1.54
N THR A 21 11.70 2.94 -2.22
CA THR A 21 10.96 3.97 -2.96
C THR A 21 10.00 3.37 -3.98
N LYS A 22 10.36 2.23 -4.57
CA LYS A 22 9.57 1.51 -5.57
C LYS A 22 8.35 0.85 -4.93
N GLU A 23 8.52 0.15 -3.81
CA GLU A 23 7.40 -0.42 -3.04
C GLU A 23 6.46 0.66 -2.52
N TYR A 24 7.00 1.80 -2.05
CA TYR A 24 6.19 2.92 -1.60
C TYR A 24 5.32 3.50 -2.74
N ALA A 25 5.86 3.58 -3.96
CA ALA A 25 5.08 4.00 -5.13
C ALA A 25 3.92 3.05 -5.42
N TYR A 26 4.13 1.73 -5.31
CA TYR A 26 3.07 0.73 -5.49
C TYR A 26 2.02 0.79 -4.38
N LEU A 27 2.44 0.94 -3.12
CA LEU A 27 1.55 1.10 -1.97
C LEU A 27 0.67 2.35 -2.13
N LYS A 28 1.26 3.47 -2.57
CA LYS A 28 0.48 4.67 -2.92
C LYS A 28 -0.55 4.39 -3.99
N GLY A 29 -0.21 3.61 -5.02
CA GLY A 29 -1.15 3.17 -6.06
C GLY A 29 -2.32 2.37 -5.48
N THR A 30 -2.05 1.41 -4.61
CA THR A 30 -3.08 0.61 -3.94
C THR A 30 -4.03 1.45 -3.07
N VAL A 31 -3.49 2.43 -2.34
CA VAL A 31 -4.31 3.35 -1.53
C VAL A 31 -5.10 4.32 -2.42
N LEU A 32 -4.51 4.80 -3.52
CA LEU A 32 -5.15 5.71 -4.47
C LEU A 32 -6.34 5.04 -5.18
N PHE A 33 -6.16 3.79 -5.63
CA PHE A 33 -7.20 3.03 -6.31
C PHE A 33 -8.12 2.33 -5.31
N ASN A 34 -8.72 3.09 -4.39
CA ASN A 34 -9.67 2.52 -3.43
C ASN A 34 -11.11 2.56 -3.98
N PRO A 35 -11.74 1.41 -4.31
CA PRO A 35 -13.11 1.38 -4.81
C PRO A 35 -14.16 1.71 -3.74
N ASP A 36 -13.80 1.68 -2.45
CA ASP A 36 -14.72 1.84 -1.33
C ASP A 36 -15.05 3.31 -1.00
N VAL A 37 -14.43 4.26 -1.72
CA VAL A 37 -14.72 5.68 -1.53
C VAL A 37 -16.09 6.01 -2.12
N PRO A 38 -17.02 6.60 -1.32
CA PRO A 38 -18.35 6.96 -1.81
C PRO A 38 -18.30 7.96 -2.98
N GLY A 39 -19.25 7.83 -3.91
CA GLY A 39 -19.40 8.76 -5.04
C GLY A 39 -18.51 8.47 -6.25
N LEU A 40 -17.66 7.44 -6.19
CA LEU A 40 -16.85 7.02 -7.33
C LEU A 40 -17.71 6.41 -8.45
N GLN A 41 -17.35 6.75 -9.68
CA GLN A 41 -17.87 6.12 -10.90
C GLN A 41 -16.89 5.05 -11.37
N CYS A 42 -17.37 4.13 -12.21
CA CYS A 42 -16.53 3.07 -12.80
C CYS A 42 -15.79 2.21 -11.77
N VAL A 43 -16.43 1.90 -10.64
CA VAL A 43 -15.83 1.17 -9.49
C VAL A 43 -15.11 -0.11 -9.90
N LYS A 44 -15.66 -0.88 -10.85
CA LYS A 44 -15.01 -2.11 -11.37
C LYS A 44 -13.64 -1.85 -12.02
N TYR A 45 -13.49 -0.73 -12.72
CA TYR A 45 -12.21 -0.34 -13.32
C TYR A 45 -11.21 0.05 -12.22
N ILE A 46 -11.65 0.83 -11.24
CA ILE A 46 -10.83 1.22 -10.08
C ILE A 46 -10.38 -0.02 -9.30
N GLN A 47 -11.28 -0.99 -9.10
CA GLN A 47 -10.95 -2.28 -8.48
C GLN A 47 -9.89 -3.06 -9.29
N GLY A 48 -9.99 -3.05 -10.62
CA GLY A 48 -8.97 -3.65 -11.50
C GLY A 48 -7.59 -2.98 -11.34
N LEU A 49 -7.55 -1.65 -11.27
CA LEU A 49 -6.32 -0.90 -11.00
C LEU A 49 -5.75 -1.21 -9.60
N GLN A 50 -6.62 -1.27 -8.59
CA GLN A 50 -6.24 -1.65 -7.23
C GLN A 50 -5.59 -3.03 -7.21
N TRP A 51 -6.29 -4.01 -7.79
CA TRP A 51 -5.82 -5.38 -7.86
C TRP A 51 -4.46 -5.46 -8.56
N GLY A 52 -4.32 -4.80 -9.73
CA GLY A 52 -3.05 -4.77 -10.47
C GLY A 52 -1.89 -4.19 -9.66
N THR A 53 -2.11 -3.09 -8.95
CA THR A 53 -1.07 -2.50 -8.09
C THR A 53 -0.72 -3.39 -6.89
N GLN A 54 -1.71 -4.06 -6.28
CA GLN A 54 -1.49 -5.02 -5.20
C GLN A 54 -0.66 -6.22 -5.66
N GLN A 55 -0.93 -6.76 -6.86
CA GLN A 55 -0.13 -7.84 -7.42
C GLN A 55 1.32 -7.42 -7.66
N ILE A 56 1.54 -6.25 -8.26
CA ILE A 56 2.89 -5.74 -8.51
C ILE A 56 3.66 -5.51 -7.21
N LEU A 57 3.00 -4.92 -6.19
CA LEU A 57 3.60 -4.76 -4.86
C LEU A 57 3.95 -6.10 -4.24
N SER A 58 3.02 -7.06 -4.25
CA SER A 58 3.22 -8.37 -3.62
C SER A 58 4.36 -9.14 -4.27
N GLU A 59 4.43 -9.12 -5.61
CA GLU A 59 5.50 -9.79 -6.34
C GLU A 59 6.85 -9.11 -6.10
N HIS A 60 6.89 -7.77 -6.12
CA HIS A 60 8.13 -7.04 -5.85
C HIS A 60 8.62 -7.26 -4.42
N ALA A 61 7.72 -7.23 -3.44
CA ALA A 61 8.04 -7.51 -2.04
C ALA A 61 8.54 -8.95 -1.87
N ARG A 62 7.90 -9.93 -2.52
CA ARG A 62 8.36 -11.32 -2.53
C ARG A 62 9.78 -11.45 -3.07
N MET A 63 10.09 -10.82 -4.20
CA MET A 63 11.44 -10.88 -4.79
C MET A 63 12.51 -10.16 -3.95
N THR A 64 12.13 -9.11 -3.23
CA THR A 64 13.06 -8.21 -2.53
C THR A 64 13.30 -8.64 -1.08
N HIS A 65 12.28 -9.20 -0.43
CA HIS A 65 12.32 -9.59 0.99
C HIS A 65 12.34 -11.11 1.20
N GLN A 66 12.28 -11.92 0.14
CA GLN A 66 12.77 -13.30 0.24
C GLN A 66 14.30 -13.23 0.35
N GLY A 67 14.79 -13.37 1.59
CA GLY A 67 16.19 -13.72 1.82
C GLY A 67 16.52 -15.10 1.22
N PRO A 68 17.82 -15.47 1.15
CA PRO A 68 18.23 -16.83 0.83
C PRO A 68 17.61 -17.87 1.78
#